data_AF-A0A800F7D9-F1
#
_entry.id   AF-A0A800F7D9-F1
#
_cell.length_a   1.000
_cell.length_b   1.000
_cell.length_c   1.000
_cell.angle_alpha   90.00
_cell.angle_beta   90.00
_cell.angle_gamma   90.00
#
_symmetry.space_group_name_H-M   'P 1'
#
loop_
_entity.id
_entity.type
_entity.pdbx_description
1 polymer ?
#
loop_
_entity_poly.entity_id
_entity_poly.type
_entity_poly.pdbx_seq_one_letter_code
_entity_poly.pdbx_strand_id
1 'polypeptide(L)'
;MFATITACFRRDIERQRERTLGPYSEWAKARQPLKEASDEANRSAAYWRQRLEMEPDNEVARSSLGTAERLEQKFRGAVHELDGRTEVLMAFFNDCEAKLSVLEHTKRDLEESKRRAVLSTRADEIVLNARARLDKIGQEFVSGAARVGRALGSLERLQLLESAGDVPIERTELVADRIIESSEQERAMLRPLSERMSS
;
A
#
# COMPACT_ATOMS: atom_id res chain seq x y z
N MET A 1 -16.18 13.70 2.92
CA MET A 1 -15.82 15.05 3.38
C MET A 1 -14.31 15.19 3.64
N PHE A 2 -13.70 14.49 4.61
CA PHE A 2 -12.25 14.68 4.91
C PHE A 2 -11.31 14.25 3.77
N ALA A 3 -11.57 13.12 3.10
CA ALA A 3 -10.78 12.70 1.92
C ALA A 3 -10.91 13.68 0.75
N THR A 4 -12.08 14.31 0.64
CA THR A 4 -12.35 15.38 -0.35
C THR A 4 -11.55 16.64 -0.01
N ILE A 5 -11.42 16.97 1.28
CA ILE A 5 -10.66 18.13 1.77
C ILE A 5 -9.15 17.93 1.56
N THR A 6 -8.57 16.78 1.93
CA THR A 6 -7.15 16.52 1.67
C THR A 6 -6.81 16.45 0.19
N ALA A 7 -7.70 15.92 -0.64
CA ALA A 7 -7.57 15.97 -2.10
C ALA A 7 -7.59 17.42 -2.64
N CYS A 8 -8.47 18.29 -2.13
CA CYS A 8 -8.47 19.71 -2.48
C CYS A 8 -7.16 20.39 -2.08
N PHE A 9 -6.69 20.20 -0.84
CA PHE A 9 -5.42 20.79 -0.40
C PHE A 9 -4.22 20.31 -1.20
N ARG A 10 -4.15 19.01 -1.54
CA ARG A 10 -3.09 18.48 -2.41
C ARG A 10 -3.08 19.18 -3.77
N ARG A 11 -4.25 19.29 -4.40
CA ARG A 11 -4.41 19.98 -5.68
C ARG A 11 -4.03 21.46 -5.60
N ASP A 12 -4.37 22.13 -4.50
CA ASP A 12 -4.02 23.53 -4.30
C ASP A 12 -2.52 23.72 -4.07
N ILE A 13 -1.87 22.82 -3.32
CA ILE A 13 -0.40 22.81 -3.16
C ILE A 13 0.28 22.63 -4.51
N GLU A 14 -0.10 21.62 -5.30
CA GLU A 14 0.45 21.38 -6.63
C GLU A 14 0.25 22.59 -7.54
N ARG A 15 -0.95 23.17 -7.54
CA ARG A 15 -1.26 24.37 -8.34
C ARG A 15 -0.39 25.56 -7.94
N GLN A 16 -0.19 25.80 -6.65
CA GLN A 16 0.64 26.91 -6.17
C GLN A 16 2.12 26.66 -6.49
N ARG A 17 2.59 25.42 -6.29
CA ARG A 17 3.96 25.02 -6.65
C ARG A 17 4.24 25.24 -8.13
N GLU A 18 3.33 24.82 -9.01
CA GLU A 18 3.46 25.02 -10.45
C GLU A 18 3.44 26.51 -10.83
N ARG A 19 2.54 27.30 -10.22
CA ARG A 19 2.47 28.76 -10.47
C ARG A 19 3.71 29.50 -10.01
N THR A 20 4.31 29.09 -8.89
CA THR A 20 5.43 29.79 -8.28
C THR A 20 6.77 29.31 -8.79
N LEU A 21 6.95 28.00 -8.99
CA LEU A 21 8.24 27.37 -9.30
C LEU A 21 8.24 26.58 -10.61
N GLY A 22 7.09 26.45 -11.29
CA GLY A 22 6.99 25.75 -12.56
C GLY A 22 7.79 26.43 -13.67
N PRO A 23 8.08 25.73 -14.77
CA PRO A 23 8.90 26.23 -15.88
C PRO A 23 8.33 27.50 -16.54
N TYR A 24 7.03 27.73 -16.44
CA TYR A 24 6.34 28.90 -17.00
C TYR A 24 5.97 29.96 -15.94
N SER A 25 6.42 29.79 -14.70
CA SER A 25 6.18 30.74 -13.61
C SER A 25 6.90 32.07 -13.85
N GLU A 26 6.42 33.13 -13.22
CA GLU A 26 7.14 34.42 -13.19
C GLU A 26 8.53 34.28 -12.55
N TRP A 27 8.70 33.31 -11.65
CA TRP A 27 9.99 32.97 -11.06
C TRP A 27 10.96 32.42 -12.09
N ALA A 28 10.54 31.44 -12.88
CA ALA A 28 11.34 30.86 -13.96
C ALA A 28 11.68 31.92 -15.03
N LYS A 29 10.71 32.74 -15.40
CA LYS A 29 10.90 33.86 -16.34
C LYS A 29 11.88 34.92 -15.83
N ALA A 30 11.92 35.19 -14.52
CA ALA A 30 12.87 36.13 -13.94
C ALA A 30 14.27 35.52 -13.80
N ARG A 31 14.36 34.22 -13.48
CA ARG A 31 15.61 33.50 -13.25
C ARG A 31 16.42 33.30 -14.53
N GLN A 32 15.76 32.97 -15.64
CA GLN A 32 16.45 32.60 -16.88
C GLN A 32 17.31 33.76 -17.45
N PRO A 33 16.79 34.98 -17.65
CA PRO A 33 17.58 36.10 -18.15
C PRO A 33 18.72 36.48 -17.20
N LEU A 34 18.51 36.34 -15.89
CA LEU A 34 19.53 36.63 -14.89
C LEU A 34 20.69 35.65 -14.95
N LYS A 35 20.39 34.36 -15.16
CA LYS A 35 21.40 33.32 -15.36
C LYS A 35 22.19 33.56 -16.65
N GLU A 36 21.49 33.85 -17.75
CA GLU A 36 22.13 34.18 -19.02
C GLU A 36 23.04 35.41 -18.91
N ALA A 37 22.59 36.45 -18.21
CA ALA A 37 23.40 37.65 -17.95
C ALA A 37 24.62 37.35 -17.06
N SER A 38 24.48 36.48 -16.06
CA SER A 38 25.59 36.02 -15.23
C SER A 38 26.62 35.24 -16.04
N ASP A 39 26.17 34.33 -16.90
CA ASP A 39 27.04 33.52 -17.75
C ASP A 39 27.79 34.40 -18.76
N GLU A 40 27.12 35.39 -19.34
CA GLU A 40 27.73 36.35 -20.25
C GLU A 40 28.75 37.26 -19.56
N ALA A 41 28.44 37.78 -18.38
CA ALA A 41 29.38 38.58 -17.60
C ALA A 41 30.63 37.77 -17.22
N ASN A 42 30.45 36.48 -16.87
CA ASN A 42 31.55 35.57 -16.58
C ASN A 42 32.43 35.30 -17.83
N ARG A 43 31.82 35.07 -19.00
CA ARG A 43 32.55 34.94 -20.27
C ARG A 43 33.35 36.21 -20.60
N SER A 44 32.74 37.37 -20.43
CA SER A 44 33.39 38.66 -20.65
C SER A 44 34.58 38.87 -19.70
N ALA A 45 34.42 38.56 -18.41
CA ALA A 45 35.51 38.65 -17.45
C ALA A 45 36.67 37.69 -17.80
N ALA A 46 36.36 36.45 -18.22
CA ALA A 46 37.38 35.50 -18.66
C ALA A 46 38.15 36.00 -19.89
N TYR A 47 37.46 36.57 -20.87
CA TYR A 47 38.09 37.17 -22.06
C TYR A 47 39.06 38.30 -21.68
N TRP A 48 38.64 39.24 -20.83
CA TRP A 48 39.50 40.37 -20.46
C TRP A 48 40.68 39.95 -19.58
N ARG A 49 40.54 38.92 -18.74
CA ARG A 49 41.67 38.32 -18.02
C ARG A 49 42.70 37.76 -18.99
N GLN A 50 42.26 36.95 -19.96
CA GLN A 50 43.15 36.42 -20.99
C GLN A 50 43.82 37.53 -21.81
N ARG A 51 43.11 38.62 -22.11
CA ARG A 51 43.68 39.76 -22.83
C ARG A 51 44.78 40.47 -22.03
N LEU A 52 44.59 40.63 -20.73
CA LEU A 52 45.60 41.23 -19.83
C LEU A 52 46.80 40.32 -19.59
N GLU A 53 46.64 39.00 -19.68
CA GLU A 53 47.77 38.07 -19.67
C GLU A 53 48.69 38.27 -20.88
N MET A 54 48.11 38.59 -22.04
CA MET A 54 48.85 38.86 -23.29
C MET A 54 49.40 40.29 -23.35
N GLU A 55 48.63 41.27 -22.85
CA GLU A 55 48.97 42.69 -22.87
C GLU A 55 48.69 43.33 -21.50
N PRO A 56 49.63 43.21 -20.53
CA PRO A 56 49.42 43.68 -19.15
C PRO A 56 49.17 45.19 -19.04
N ASP A 57 49.72 45.97 -19.97
CA ASP A 57 49.62 47.43 -20.00
C ASP A 57 48.37 47.95 -20.73
N ASN A 58 47.49 47.06 -21.19
CA ASN A 58 46.27 47.44 -21.89
C ASN A 58 45.21 48.03 -20.91
N GLU A 59 45.17 49.36 -20.81
CA GLU A 59 44.24 50.08 -19.93
C GLU A 59 42.76 49.80 -20.24
N VAL A 60 42.42 49.63 -21.52
CA VAL A 60 41.06 49.30 -21.94
C VAL A 60 40.66 47.93 -21.39
N ALA A 61 41.55 46.93 -21.51
CA ALA A 61 41.29 45.60 -20.96
C ALA A 61 41.18 45.63 -19.43
N ARG A 62 41.98 46.46 -18.75
CA ARG A 62 41.92 46.64 -17.29
C ARG A 62 40.59 47.25 -16.83
N SER A 63 40.14 48.31 -17.49
CA SER A 63 38.86 48.97 -17.20
C SER A 63 37.66 48.07 -17.51
N SER A 64 37.69 47.40 -18.66
CA SER A 64 36.64 46.47 -19.08
C SER A 64 36.56 45.24 -18.16
N LEU A 65 37.70 44.69 -17.70
CA LEU A 65 37.71 43.60 -16.73
C LEU A 65 37.03 44.03 -15.43
N GLY A 66 37.40 45.19 -14.87
CA GLY A 66 36.79 45.69 -13.63
C GLY A 66 35.28 45.96 -13.76
N THR A 67 34.79 46.25 -14.96
CA THR A 67 33.35 46.36 -15.23
C THR A 67 32.69 45.00 -15.35
N ALA A 68 33.30 44.06 -16.08
CA ALA A 68 32.80 42.70 -16.23
C ALA A 68 32.71 41.97 -14.87
N GLU A 69 33.73 42.09 -14.01
CA GLU A 69 33.74 41.47 -12.68
C GLU A 69 32.66 42.02 -11.75
N ARG A 70 32.40 43.33 -11.78
CA ARG A 70 31.31 43.93 -10.99
C ARG A 70 29.94 43.45 -11.46
N LEU A 71 29.74 43.32 -12.77
CA LEU A 71 28.50 42.78 -13.33
C LEU A 71 28.32 41.30 -12.99
N GLU A 72 29.40 40.52 -13.13
CA GLU A 72 29.43 39.09 -12.80
C GLU A 72 29.05 38.86 -11.34
N GLN A 73 29.68 39.59 -10.41
CA GLN A 73 29.37 39.50 -8.98
C GLN A 73 27.91 39.86 -8.69
N LYS A 74 27.40 40.92 -9.34
CA LYS A 74 26.02 41.38 -9.15
C LYS A 74 25.01 40.34 -9.64
N PHE A 75 25.19 39.79 -10.84
CA PHE A 75 24.29 38.80 -11.39
C PHE A 75 24.39 37.47 -10.64
N ARG A 76 25.60 36.99 -10.34
CA ARG A 76 25.81 35.78 -9.54
C ARG A 76 25.15 35.89 -8.17
N GLY A 77 25.31 37.02 -7.48
CA GLY A 77 24.67 37.27 -6.19
C GLY A 77 23.14 37.20 -6.27
N ALA A 78 22.56 37.81 -7.29
CA ALA A 78 21.11 37.78 -7.51
C ALA A 78 20.59 36.38 -7.88
N VAL A 79 21.33 35.59 -8.69
CA VAL A 79 20.98 34.19 -8.98
C VAL A 79 21.02 33.36 -7.69
N HIS A 80 22.06 33.52 -6.90
CA HIS A 80 22.20 32.81 -5.63
C HIS A 80 21.06 33.15 -4.64
N GLU A 81 20.65 34.41 -4.56
CA GLU A 81 19.52 34.81 -3.73
C GLU A 81 18.20 34.18 -4.21
N LEU A 82 17.96 34.16 -5.53
CA LEU A 82 16.80 33.49 -6.09
C LEU A 82 16.83 31.97 -5.82
N ASP A 83 17.97 31.32 -6.00
CA ASP A 83 18.12 29.89 -5.76
C ASP A 83 17.87 29.54 -4.28
N GLY A 84 18.43 30.32 -3.34
CA GLY A 84 18.17 30.14 -1.92
C GLY A 84 16.69 30.31 -1.56
N ARG A 85 15.99 31.28 -2.17
CA ARG A 85 14.53 31.43 -1.96
C ARG A 85 13.75 30.27 -2.59
N THR A 86 14.19 29.72 -3.73
CA THR A 86 13.60 28.52 -4.33
C THR A 86 13.71 27.32 -3.40
N GLU A 87 14.85 27.11 -2.76
CA GLU A 87 15.04 26.03 -1.79
C GLU A 87 14.08 26.14 -0.61
N VAL A 88 13.91 27.35 -0.05
CA VAL A 88 12.96 27.60 1.05
C VAL A 88 11.52 27.30 0.63
N LEU A 89 11.11 27.72 -0.57
CA LEU A 89 9.76 27.45 -1.08
C LEU A 89 9.54 25.96 -1.33
N MET A 90 10.53 25.25 -1.86
CA MET A 90 10.46 23.80 -2.06
C MET A 90 10.32 23.07 -0.72
N ALA A 91 11.11 23.45 0.29
CA ALA A 91 10.99 22.90 1.63
C ALA A 91 9.59 23.14 2.22
N PHE A 92 9.05 24.35 2.07
CA PHE A 92 7.70 24.68 2.51
C PHE A 92 6.61 23.82 1.85
N PHE A 93 6.67 23.61 0.54
CA PHE A 93 5.70 22.75 -0.14
C PHE A 93 5.81 21.29 0.31
N ASN A 94 7.03 20.77 0.47
CA ASN A 94 7.28 19.42 0.97
C ASN A 94 6.73 19.26 2.41
N ASP A 95 6.91 20.26 3.28
CA ASP A 95 6.35 20.26 4.63
C ASP A 95 4.81 20.22 4.63
N CYS A 96 4.17 20.93 3.70
CA CYS A 96 2.72 20.90 3.55
C CYS A 96 2.23 19.51 3.11
N GLU A 97 2.92 18.88 2.15
CA GLU A 97 2.64 17.51 1.69
C GLU A 97 2.83 16.48 2.82
N ALA A 98 3.88 16.63 3.62
CA ALA A 98 4.15 15.78 4.79
C ALA A 98 3.04 15.90 5.84
N LYS A 99 2.61 17.13 6.16
CA LYS A 99 1.51 17.37 7.10
C LYS A 99 0.18 16.78 6.61
N LEU A 100 -0.12 16.91 5.31
CA LEU A 100 -1.30 16.26 4.73
C LEU A 100 -1.23 14.74 4.85
N SER A 101 -0.06 14.15 4.61
CA SER A 101 0.15 12.71 4.74
C SER A 101 -0.09 12.25 6.19
N VAL A 102 0.42 12.97 7.19
CA VAL A 102 0.16 12.67 8.61
C VAL A 102 -1.33 12.74 8.94
N LEU A 103 -2.05 13.76 8.45
CA LEU A 103 -3.49 13.89 8.65
C LEU A 103 -4.28 12.70 8.05
N GLU A 104 -3.88 12.22 6.87
CA GLU A 104 -4.51 11.06 6.23
C GLU A 104 -4.29 9.76 7.01
N HIS A 105 -3.07 9.53 7.51
CA HIS A 105 -2.75 8.36 8.33
C HIS A 105 -3.51 8.38 9.66
N THR A 106 -3.46 9.50 10.38
CA THR A 106 -4.15 9.67 11.66
C THR A 106 -5.65 9.42 11.52
N LYS A 107 -6.25 9.89 10.41
CA LYS A 107 -7.66 9.61 10.12
C LYS A 107 -7.92 8.12 9.88
N ARG A 108 -7.06 7.45 9.11
CA ARG A 108 -7.18 6.01 8.84
C ARG A 108 -7.10 5.21 10.14
N ASP A 109 -6.17 5.55 11.02
CA ASP A 109 -6.00 4.90 12.32
C ASP A 109 -7.25 5.07 13.20
N LEU A 110 -7.84 6.27 13.22
CA LEU A 110 -9.09 6.53 13.94
C LEU A 110 -10.26 5.72 13.36
N GLU A 111 -10.38 5.65 12.04
CA GLU A 111 -11.42 4.85 11.37
C GLU A 111 -11.27 3.36 11.70
N GLU A 112 -10.03 2.85 11.71
CA GLU A 112 -9.74 1.47 12.05
C GLU A 112 -10.01 1.16 13.53
N SER A 113 -9.64 2.09 14.43
CA SER A 113 -9.97 1.98 15.85
C SER A 113 -11.49 1.91 16.08
N LYS A 114 -12.29 2.70 15.33
CA LYS A 114 -13.75 2.64 15.41
C LYS A 114 -14.30 1.31 14.91
N ARG A 115 -13.79 0.78 13.78
CA ARG A 115 -14.18 -0.54 13.27
C ARG A 115 -13.90 -1.64 14.27
N ARG A 116 -12.70 -1.61 14.87
CA ARG A 116 -12.30 -2.56 15.92
C ARG A 116 -13.22 -2.47 17.14
N ALA A 117 -13.57 -1.27 17.59
CA ALA A 117 -14.48 -1.09 18.72
C ALA A 117 -15.86 -1.71 18.43
N VAL A 118 -16.43 -1.46 17.25
CA VAL A 118 -17.71 -2.06 16.82
C VAL A 118 -17.61 -3.59 16.76
N LEU A 119 -16.53 -4.12 16.19
CA LEU A 119 -16.31 -5.57 16.11
C LEU A 119 -16.19 -6.17 17.52
N SER A 120 -15.47 -5.51 18.42
CA SER A 120 -15.32 -5.94 19.81
C SER A 120 -16.66 -6.00 20.53
N THR A 121 -17.52 -4.99 20.39
CA THR A 121 -18.85 -4.99 21.02
C THR A 121 -19.75 -6.11 20.50
N ARG A 122 -19.58 -6.50 19.23
CA ARG A 122 -20.40 -7.53 18.57
C ARG A 122 -19.77 -8.93 18.60
N ALA A 123 -18.55 -9.07 19.14
CA ALA A 123 -17.80 -10.31 19.07
C ALA A 123 -18.54 -11.46 19.76
N ASP A 124 -19.06 -11.22 20.96
CA ASP A 124 -19.78 -12.23 21.74
C ASP A 124 -21.06 -12.68 21.05
N GLU A 125 -21.81 -11.74 20.47
CA GLU A 125 -23.02 -12.03 19.69
C GLU A 125 -22.70 -12.86 18.44
N ILE A 126 -21.63 -12.51 17.72
CA ILE A 126 -21.17 -13.24 16.54
C ILE A 126 -20.78 -14.67 16.92
N VAL A 127 -20.01 -14.84 18.00
CA VAL A 127 -19.58 -16.16 18.49
C VAL A 127 -20.78 -17.00 18.94
N LEU A 128 -21.73 -16.40 19.65
CA LEU A 128 -22.93 -17.10 20.13
C LEU A 128 -23.82 -17.53 18.97
N ASN A 129 -24.03 -16.66 17.98
CA ASN A 129 -24.77 -16.99 16.76
C ASN A 129 -24.07 -18.08 15.93
N ALA A 130 -22.74 -18.06 15.84
CA ALA A 130 -21.97 -19.09 15.15
C ALA A 130 -22.10 -20.45 15.84
N ARG A 131 -21.99 -20.49 17.18
CA ARG A 131 -22.20 -21.71 17.98
C ARG A 131 -23.58 -22.30 17.76
N ALA A 132 -24.63 -21.48 17.88
CA ALA A 132 -26.01 -21.94 17.67
C ALA A 132 -26.25 -22.53 16.27
N ARG A 133 -25.61 -21.96 15.24
CA ARG A 133 -25.68 -22.52 13.87
C ARG A 133 -24.95 -23.85 13.76
N LEU A 134 -23.78 -23.99 14.36
CA LEU A 134 -23.01 -25.23 14.35
C LEU A 134 -23.75 -26.34 15.12
N ASP A 135 -24.34 -26.02 16.27
CA ASP A 135 -25.16 -26.96 17.04
C ASP A 135 -26.33 -27.48 16.21
N LYS A 136 -27.02 -26.60 15.49
CA LYS A 136 -28.11 -26.97 14.57
C LYS A 136 -27.64 -27.91 13.47
N ILE A 137 -26.51 -27.59 12.81
CA ILE A 137 -25.92 -28.45 11.78
C ILE A 137 -25.56 -29.82 12.38
N GLY A 138 -24.96 -29.85 13.57
CA GLY A 138 -24.62 -31.09 14.27
C GLY A 138 -25.85 -31.95 14.56
N GLN A 139 -26.94 -31.35 15.04
CA GLN A 139 -28.20 -32.05 15.28
C GLN A 139 -28.80 -32.61 13.98
N GLU A 140 -28.82 -31.82 12.91
CA GLU A 140 -29.31 -32.25 11.59
C GLU A 140 -28.47 -33.42 11.07
N PHE A 141 -27.13 -33.33 11.17
CA PHE A 141 -26.21 -34.39 10.77
C PHE A 141 -26.44 -35.69 11.57
N VAL A 142 -26.48 -35.63 12.91
CA VAL A 142 -26.74 -36.79 13.77
C VAL A 142 -28.10 -37.41 13.45
N SER A 143 -29.13 -36.59 13.22
CA SER A 143 -30.46 -37.07 12.86
C SER A 143 -30.48 -37.78 11.49
N GLY A 144 -29.71 -37.25 10.52
CA GLY A 144 -29.52 -37.83 9.20
C GLY A 144 -28.76 -39.15 9.28
N ALA A 145 -27.64 -39.18 10.01
CA ALA A 145 -26.84 -40.38 10.24
C ALA A 145 -27.65 -41.48 10.94
N ALA A 146 -28.44 -41.13 11.98
CA ALA A 146 -29.33 -42.08 12.64
C ALA A 146 -30.43 -42.61 11.71
N ARG A 147 -30.96 -41.78 10.79
CA ARG A 147 -31.93 -42.22 9.78
C ARG A 147 -31.30 -43.18 8.78
N VAL A 148 -30.10 -42.88 8.29
CA VAL A 148 -29.34 -43.75 7.39
C VAL A 148 -28.97 -45.06 8.09
N GLY A 149 -28.46 -45.01 9.33
CA GLY A 149 -28.16 -46.19 10.13
C GLY A 149 -29.40 -47.06 10.38
N ARG A 150 -30.56 -46.46 10.66
CA ARG A 150 -31.84 -47.21 10.74
C ARG A 150 -32.25 -47.80 9.39
N ALA A 151 -32.10 -47.07 8.29
CA ALA A 151 -32.43 -47.56 6.96
C ALA A 151 -31.52 -48.75 6.58
N LEU A 152 -30.22 -48.63 6.82
CA LEU A 152 -29.24 -49.70 6.64
C LEU A 152 -29.54 -50.90 7.53
N GLY A 153 -29.78 -50.71 8.83
CA GLY A 153 -30.17 -51.79 9.73
C GLY A 153 -31.55 -52.40 9.40
N SER A 154 -32.47 -51.64 8.80
CA SER A 154 -33.74 -52.16 8.29
C SER A 154 -33.57 -52.94 6.98
N LEU A 155 -32.65 -52.52 6.11
CA LEU A 155 -32.25 -53.26 4.91
C LEU A 155 -31.52 -54.55 5.30
N GLU A 156 -30.68 -54.52 6.33
CA GLU A 156 -30.03 -55.68 6.95
C GLU A 156 -31.09 -56.65 7.50
N ARG A 157 -32.12 -56.15 8.20
CA ARG A 157 -33.27 -56.98 8.63
C ARG A 157 -34.16 -57.49 7.50
N LEU A 158 -34.24 -56.77 6.37
CA LEU A 158 -35.06 -57.13 5.21
C LEU A 158 -34.31 -58.00 4.18
N GLN A 159 -32.98 -58.14 4.28
CA GLN A 159 -32.17 -58.97 3.36
C GLN A 159 -31.15 -59.91 4.01
N LEU A 160 -31.03 -59.99 5.34
CA LEU A 160 -30.15 -60.97 5.99
C LEU A 160 -30.86 -61.71 7.15
N LEU A 161 -31.92 -62.43 6.79
CA LEU A 161 -32.35 -63.66 7.49
C LEU A 161 -31.52 -64.88 7.03
N GLU A 162 -30.29 -64.63 6.57
CA GLU A 162 -29.23 -65.63 6.47
C GLU A 162 -27.98 -65.01 7.14
N SER A 163 -27.65 -65.51 8.34
CA SER A 163 -26.36 -65.32 9.07
C SER A 163 -26.33 -64.32 10.25
N ALA A 164 -26.91 -64.78 11.37
CA ALA A 164 -26.39 -64.74 12.75
C ALA A 164 -26.05 -63.42 13.48
N GLY A 165 -26.82 -63.15 14.56
CA GLY A 165 -26.29 -62.81 15.90
C GLY A 165 -26.39 -61.35 16.39
N ASP A 166 -27.25 -61.11 17.39
CA ASP A 166 -27.46 -59.83 18.10
C ASP A 166 -26.19 -59.20 18.71
N VAL A 167 -26.07 -57.86 18.66
CA VAL A 167 -25.09 -57.09 19.47
C VAL A 167 -25.75 -55.89 20.20
N PRO A 168 -25.59 -55.73 21.53
CA PRO A 168 -26.26 -54.67 22.33
C PRO A 168 -25.67 -53.25 22.21
N ILE A 169 -26.49 -52.27 22.61
CA ILE A 169 -26.36 -50.80 22.47
C ILE A 169 -25.14 -50.15 23.15
N GLU A 170 -24.46 -50.83 24.07
CA GLU A 170 -23.32 -50.28 24.83
C GLU A 170 -22.03 -50.13 24.00
N ARG A 171 -22.08 -50.38 22.69
CA ARG A 171 -20.95 -50.32 21.75
C ARG A 171 -21.07 -49.24 20.69
N THR A 172 -21.97 -48.27 20.81
CA THR A 172 -22.15 -47.21 19.79
C THR A 172 -20.89 -46.36 19.54
N GLU A 173 -20.08 -46.09 20.56
CA GLU A 173 -18.76 -45.44 20.39
C GLU A 173 -17.77 -46.36 19.63
N LEU A 174 -17.75 -47.65 19.98
CA LEU A 174 -16.99 -48.68 19.26
C LEU A 174 -17.46 -48.87 17.80
N VAL A 175 -18.73 -48.60 17.50
CA VAL A 175 -19.27 -48.66 16.13
C VAL A 175 -18.89 -47.40 15.35
N ALA A 176 -18.89 -46.23 15.98
CA ALA A 176 -18.42 -44.99 15.35
C ALA A 176 -16.94 -45.06 14.98
N ASP A 177 -16.08 -45.54 15.89
CA ASP A 177 -14.64 -45.73 15.62
C ASP A 177 -14.41 -46.76 14.52
N ARG A 178 -15.19 -47.85 14.50
CA ARG A 178 -15.08 -48.91 13.49
C ARG A 178 -15.61 -48.48 12.12
N ILE A 179 -16.59 -47.57 12.06
CA ILE A 179 -17.04 -46.95 10.80
C ILE A 179 -15.96 -46.01 10.25
N ILE A 180 -15.28 -45.26 11.13
CA ILE A 180 -14.15 -44.41 10.73
C ILE A 180 -13.00 -45.27 10.19
N GLU A 181 -12.58 -46.31 10.92
CA GLU A 181 -11.53 -47.24 10.48
C GLU A 181 -11.90 -47.98 9.18
N SER A 182 -13.15 -48.42 9.03
CA SER A 182 -13.63 -49.07 7.80
C SER A 182 -13.65 -48.10 6.62
N SER A 183 -14.04 -46.83 6.83
CA SER A 183 -14.05 -45.82 5.76
C SER A 183 -12.63 -45.41 5.35
N GLU A 184 -11.68 -45.41 6.30
CA GLU A 184 -10.26 -45.21 6.01
C GLU A 184 -9.64 -46.40 5.26
N GLN A 185 -10.01 -47.63 5.61
CA GLN A 185 -9.60 -48.84 4.88
C GLN A 185 -10.17 -48.89 3.46
N GLU A 186 -11.45 -48.54 3.27
CA GLU A 186 -12.05 -48.43 1.92
C GLU A 186 -11.35 -47.34 1.09
N ARG A 187 -11.08 -46.16 1.67
CA ARG A 187 -10.31 -45.10 0.99
C ARG A 187 -8.90 -45.56 0.63
N ALA A 188 -8.26 -46.36 1.47
CA ALA A 188 -6.94 -46.92 1.20
C ALA A 188 -6.97 -47.98 0.08
N MET A 189 -8.01 -48.82 0.00
CA MET A 189 -8.20 -49.80 -1.09
C MET A 189 -8.58 -49.13 -2.43
N LEU A 190 -9.29 -47.99 -2.38
CA LEU A 190 -9.69 -47.25 -3.57
C LEU A 190 -8.58 -46.34 -4.14
N ARG A 191 -7.56 -46.01 -3.35
CA ARG A 191 -6.39 -45.21 -3.78
C ARG A 191 -5.62 -45.80 -4.98
N PRO A 192 -5.17 -47.08 -4.95
CA PRO A 192 -4.45 -47.66 -6.08
C PRO A 192 -5.33 -47.86 -7.33
N LEU A 193 -6.65 -47.96 -7.17
CA LEU A 193 -7.61 -47.98 -8.28
C LEU A 193 -7.76 -46.59 -8.92
N SER A 194 -7.81 -45.54 -8.10
CA SER A 194 -7.84 -44.14 -8.57
C SER A 194 -6.54 -43.73 -9.27
N GLU A 195 -5.38 -44.22 -8.83
CA GLU A 195 -4.08 -43.95 -9.44
C GLU A 195 -3.90 -44.68 -10.78
N ARG A 196 -4.43 -45.90 -10.92
CA ARG A 196 -4.46 -46.65 -12.19
C ARG A 196 -5.41 -46.07 -13.24
N MET A 197 -6.40 -45.28 -12.83
CA MET A 197 -7.31 -44.57 -13.74
C MET A 197 -6.79 -43.18 -14.15
N SER A 198 -5.72 -42.70 -13.50
CA SER A 198 -5.12 -41.37 -13.73
C SER A 198 -3.74 -41.42 -14.40
N SER A 199 -3.22 -42.61 -14.76
CA SER A 199 -2.08 -42.84 -15.65
C SER A 199 -2.56 -43.45 -16.96
#